data_AF-A0A7K4JY30-F1
#
_entry.id   AF-A0A7K4JY30-F1
#
_cell.length_a   1.000
_cell.length_b   1.000
_cell.length_c   1.000
_cell.angle_alpha   90.00
_cell.angle_beta   90.00
_cell.angle_gamma   90.00
#
_symmetry.space_group_name_H-M   'P 1'
#
loop_
_entity.id
_entity.type
_entity.pdbx_description
1 polymer ?
#
loop_
_entity_poly.entity_id
_entity_poly.type
_entity_poly.pdbx_seq_one_letter_code
_entity_poly.pdbx_strand_id
1 'polypeptide(L)'
;FQMQQLFYENYEQNKKGYIRDLRNSKIHRAITLHPNKNPPYQYRLHSYMLSRKIAELRHRTVQLHREIVLMSKYSNTEIHKDDLQLGMPPSFMRFQPRHREEILEWEFLTGKYLYSGADGQPPRRGMDSSQREALDDIVMQVMEMINANAKTRGRIIDFKEIQYGYRRVNPMYGAEYVLDLLLLYKKHKGKKMTVPVRRHAYLQQTFSKIQFMEHEEMDAKELASKINQDSGSLSFLSNSLKMFVPFQLTGSKVERKELKDKKINILIPLSGRLDMFARFMGNFEKTCLIPNQNVRLVVLLFNSNSNPDKAKQLELMRDYRARYPKADMQVLPVSGEFSRALALEVGSSQFQNESLLFFCDVDLVFTTEFLQRCRANTVLGQQVYFPVIFSQYDPKIVYSGKVPSDNHFAFTQKTGFWRNYGFGITCIYKGDLLRAGGFDVSIQGWGLEDVDLFNKVIQAGLKTFRSQEIGVVHVHHPVFCDPNLDPKQYKMCLGSKASTYGSTQQLAELWFEKNDPSFGKSSNTNGSVRTA
;
A
#
# COMPACT_ATOMS: atom_id res chain seq x y z
N PHE A 1 44.94 15.19 -14.15
CA PHE A 1 43.55 15.39 -13.67
C PHE A 1 42.46 15.07 -14.70
N GLN A 2 42.51 15.54 -15.97
CA GLN A 2 41.47 15.17 -16.96
C GLN A 2 41.54 13.72 -17.45
N MET A 3 42.73 13.10 -17.50
CA MET A 3 42.90 11.69 -17.89
C MET A 3 42.23 10.70 -16.92
N GLN A 4 42.30 10.94 -15.61
CA GLN A 4 41.65 10.09 -14.58
C GLN A 4 40.10 10.11 -14.63
N GLN A 5 39.49 11.03 -15.38
CA GLN A 5 38.03 11.06 -15.58
C GLN A 5 37.59 10.37 -16.87
N LEU A 6 38.49 10.26 -17.87
CA LEU A 6 38.26 9.53 -19.13
C LEU A 6 38.52 8.03 -18.96
N PHE A 7 39.53 7.70 -18.14
CA PHE A 7 39.85 6.35 -17.71
C PHE A 7 39.42 6.22 -16.25
N TYR A 8 38.23 5.68 -16.00
CA TYR A 8 37.80 5.42 -14.63
C TYR A 8 38.55 4.21 -14.10
N GLU A 9 39.62 4.51 -13.35
CA GLU A 9 40.48 3.54 -12.67
C GLU A 9 40.27 3.63 -11.16
N ASN A 10 39.54 2.66 -10.60
CA ASN A 10 39.29 2.59 -9.17
C ASN A 10 40.02 1.40 -8.54
N TYR A 11 41.24 1.67 -8.04
CA TYR A 11 42.04 0.72 -7.26
C TYR A 11 41.99 0.98 -5.76
N GLU A 12 41.13 1.89 -5.28
CA GLU A 12 41.07 2.19 -3.85
C GLU A 12 40.75 0.91 -3.07
N GLN A 13 41.70 0.50 -2.23
CA GLN A 13 41.69 -0.62 -1.28
C GLN A 13 41.75 -2.06 -1.82
N ASN A 14 41.59 -2.34 -3.12
CA ASN A 14 41.72 -3.70 -3.65
C ASN A 14 42.28 -3.77 -5.09
N LYS A 15 43.29 -4.62 -5.33
CA LYS A 15 43.91 -4.86 -6.65
C LYS A 15 42.94 -5.40 -7.73
N LYS A 16 41.68 -5.71 -7.37
CA LYS A 16 40.62 -6.22 -8.26
C LYS A 16 39.61 -5.16 -8.72
N GLY A 17 39.66 -3.95 -8.14
CA GLY A 17 38.74 -2.81 -8.37
C GLY A 17 37.27 -3.08 -8.05
N TYR A 18 36.50 -2.00 -7.92
CA TYR A 18 35.15 -2.04 -7.35
C TYR A 18 34.17 -1.13 -8.11
N ILE A 19 33.03 -1.70 -8.55
CA ILE A 19 31.99 -1.01 -9.32
C ILE A 19 30.64 -1.22 -8.62
N ARG A 20 30.30 -0.34 -7.68
CA ARG A 20 29.04 -0.45 -6.90
C ARG A 20 27.99 0.56 -7.33
N ASP A 21 28.41 1.80 -7.57
CA ASP A 21 27.52 2.90 -7.93
C ASP A 21 27.74 3.29 -9.39
N LEU A 22 26.90 2.76 -10.28
CA LEU A 22 26.94 3.01 -11.73
C LEU A 22 26.31 4.35 -12.13
N ARG A 23 25.58 5.00 -11.21
CA ARG A 23 24.88 6.29 -11.44
C ARG A 23 25.79 7.49 -11.15
N ASN A 24 27.09 7.25 -11.01
CA ASN A 24 28.08 8.28 -10.74
C ASN A 24 28.45 9.06 -12.00
N SER A 25 28.44 10.39 -11.91
CA SER A 25 28.86 11.29 -13.01
C SER A 25 30.27 11.02 -13.56
N LYS A 26 31.18 10.46 -12.75
CA LYS A 26 32.52 10.05 -13.18
C LYS A 26 32.49 8.86 -14.13
N ILE A 27 31.63 7.88 -13.87
CA ILE A 27 31.46 6.69 -14.72
C ILE A 27 30.82 7.07 -16.06
N HIS A 28 29.86 7.99 -16.06
CA HIS A 28 29.24 8.48 -17.30
C HIS A 28 30.19 9.23 -18.23
N ARG A 29 31.23 9.85 -17.66
CA ARG A 29 32.26 10.57 -18.44
C ARG A 29 33.39 9.66 -18.89
N ALA A 30 33.49 8.47 -18.30
CA ALA A 30 34.53 7.53 -18.60
C ALA A 30 34.28 6.92 -19.98
N ILE A 31 35.32 6.89 -20.80
CA ILE A 31 35.35 6.14 -22.06
C ILE A 31 35.68 4.68 -21.76
N THR A 32 36.54 4.45 -20.77
CA THR A 32 36.94 3.12 -20.33
C THR A 32 36.78 2.98 -18.83
N LEU A 33 36.35 1.81 -18.38
CA LEU A 33 36.12 1.49 -16.99
C LEU A 33 36.95 0.26 -16.60
N HIS A 34 37.93 0.45 -15.71
CA HIS A 34 38.90 -0.59 -15.33
C HIS A 34 39.22 -0.54 -13.82
N PRO A 35 39.47 -1.68 -13.16
CA PRO A 35 39.26 -3.05 -13.63
C PRO A 35 37.80 -3.50 -13.45
N ASN A 36 37.24 -4.18 -14.46
CA ASN A 36 35.95 -4.88 -14.39
C ASN A 36 36.15 -6.38 -14.59
N LYS A 37 36.89 -7.01 -13.68
CA LYS A 37 37.32 -8.42 -13.80
C LYS A 37 36.39 -9.41 -13.08
N ASN A 38 35.34 -8.93 -12.43
CA ASN A 38 34.44 -9.75 -11.62
C ASN A 38 33.09 -9.96 -12.36
N PRO A 39 32.66 -11.20 -12.65
CA PRO A 39 31.43 -11.45 -13.41
C PRO A 39 30.16 -10.73 -12.91
N PRO A 40 29.89 -10.62 -11.58
CA PRO A 40 28.74 -9.86 -11.08
C PRO A 40 28.78 -8.37 -11.42
N TYR A 41 29.97 -7.75 -11.49
CA TYR A 41 30.12 -6.35 -11.90
C TYR A 41 29.94 -6.18 -13.42
N GLN A 42 30.36 -7.16 -14.21
CA GLN A 42 30.10 -7.20 -15.65
C GLN A 42 28.59 -7.30 -15.93
N TYR A 43 27.87 -8.19 -15.22
CA TYR A 43 26.41 -8.31 -15.35
C TYR A 43 25.68 -7.03 -14.95
N ARG A 44 26.05 -6.43 -13.80
CA ARG A 44 25.47 -5.16 -13.36
C ARG A 44 25.70 -4.03 -14.35
N LEU A 45 26.92 -3.92 -14.89
CA LEU A 45 27.23 -2.94 -15.92
C LEU A 45 26.42 -3.19 -17.20
N HIS A 46 26.29 -4.44 -17.64
CA HIS A 46 25.51 -4.80 -18.81
C HIS A 46 24.02 -4.46 -18.62
N SER A 47 23.43 -4.87 -17.50
CA SER A 47 22.04 -4.53 -17.15
C SER A 47 21.82 -3.02 -17.09
N TYR A 48 22.77 -2.28 -16.53
CA TYR A 48 22.73 -0.81 -16.51
C TYR A 48 22.73 -0.21 -17.93
N MET A 49 23.61 -0.70 -18.81
CA MET A 49 23.65 -0.25 -20.21
C MET A 49 22.36 -0.58 -20.96
N LEU A 50 21.77 -1.75 -20.73
CA LEU A 50 20.47 -2.12 -21.29
C LEU A 50 19.37 -1.19 -20.78
N SER A 51 19.32 -0.89 -19.49
CA SER A 51 18.34 0.05 -18.91
C SER A 51 18.44 1.44 -19.54
N ARG A 52 19.66 1.93 -19.81
CA ARG A 52 19.86 3.18 -20.55
C ARG A 52 19.35 3.08 -21.98
N LYS A 53 19.61 1.96 -22.66
CA LYS A 53 19.12 1.77 -24.04
C LYS A 53 17.60 1.70 -24.08
N ILE A 54 16.96 1.07 -23.10
CA ILE A 54 15.50 1.04 -22.95
C ILE A 54 14.96 2.46 -22.75
N ALA A 55 15.60 3.27 -21.89
CA ALA A 55 15.18 4.66 -21.67
C ALA A 55 15.29 5.51 -22.96
N GLU A 56 16.38 5.37 -23.71
CA GLU A 56 16.57 6.03 -25.02
C GLU A 56 15.49 5.63 -26.02
N LEU A 57 15.21 4.32 -26.15
CA LEU A 57 14.18 3.82 -27.06
C LEU A 57 12.78 4.29 -26.65
N ARG A 58 12.45 4.29 -25.35
CA ARG A 58 11.20 4.83 -24.83
C ARG A 58 11.04 6.31 -25.17
N HIS A 59 12.11 7.10 -25.02
CA HIS A 59 12.08 8.51 -25.40
C HIS A 59 11.79 8.68 -26.89
N ARG A 60 12.43 7.86 -27.75
CA ARG A 60 12.18 7.85 -29.19
C ARG A 60 10.73 7.48 -29.52
N THR A 61 10.14 6.50 -28.83
CA THR A 61 8.72 6.16 -28.98
C THR A 61 7.81 7.34 -28.66
N VAL A 62 8.08 8.08 -27.58
CA VAL A 62 7.32 9.29 -27.24
C VAL A 62 7.47 10.38 -28.30
N GLN A 63 8.67 10.56 -28.88
CA GLN A 63 8.88 11.50 -29.98
C GLN A 63 8.09 11.12 -31.23
N LEU A 64 8.06 9.83 -31.59
CA LEU A 64 7.30 9.34 -32.74
C LEU A 64 5.79 9.52 -32.55
N HIS A 65 5.24 9.24 -31.36
CA HIS A 65 3.82 9.52 -31.08
C HIS A 65 3.50 11.02 -31.24
N ARG A 66 4.40 11.91 -30.80
CA ARG A 66 4.24 13.36 -31.00
C ARG A 66 4.26 13.73 -32.47
N GLU A 67 5.17 13.15 -33.26
CA GLU A 67 5.24 13.37 -34.70
C GLU A 67 3.97 12.90 -35.41
N ILE A 68 3.41 11.74 -35.03
CA ILE A 68 2.12 11.23 -35.55
C ILE A 68 0.99 12.22 -35.26
N VAL A 69 0.89 12.71 -34.02
CA VAL A 69 -0.14 13.70 -33.61
C VAL A 69 0.07 15.06 -34.30
N LEU A 70 1.30 15.43 -34.65
CA LEU A 70 1.57 16.65 -35.40
C LEU A 70 1.24 16.49 -36.89
N MET A 71 1.64 15.37 -37.50
CA MET A 71 1.46 15.10 -38.94
C MET A 71 0.00 14.88 -39.33
N SER A 72 -0.78 14.24 -38.47
CA SER A 72 -2.23 14.07 -38.64
C SER A 72 -2.97 15.40 -38.80
N LYS A 73 -2.50 16.48 -38.16
CA LYS A 73 -3.06 17.84 -38.37
C LYS A 73 -2.91 18.34 -39.81
N TYR A 74 -1.90 17.85 -40.53
CA TYR A 74 -1.64 18.22 -41.92
C TYR A 74 -2.24 17.23 -42.93
N SER A 75 -2.52 15.99 -42.51
CA SER A 75 -2.95 14.90 -43.40
C SER A 75 -4.42 14.50 -43.23
N ASN A 76 -5.15 15.10 -42.27
CA ASN A 76 -6.57 14.84 -41.98
C ASN A 76 -6.88 13.36 -41.67
N THR A 77 -5.87 12.59 -41.27
CA THR A 77 -5.97 11.17 -40.91
C THR A 77 -6.51 11.02 -39.49
N GLU A 78 -7.39 10.03 -39.30
CA GLU A 78 -7.85 9.66 -37.95
C GLU A 78 -6.68 9.13 -37.11
N ILE A 79 -6.61 9.58 -35.86
CA ILE A 79 -5.51 9.27 -34.94
C ILE A 79 -6.01 8.27 -33.89
N HIS A 80 -5.22 7.24 -33.62
CA HIS A 80 -5.54 6.29 -32.56
C HIS A 80 -5.51 6.97 -31.18
N LYS A 81 -6.37 6.52 -30.26
CA LYS A 81 -6.47 7.09 -28.90
C LYS A 81 -5.13 7.04 -28.15
N ASP A 82 -4.38 5.95 -28.31
CA ASP A 82 -3.05 5.79 -27.70
C ASP A 82 -2.06 6.86 -28.19
N ASP A 83 -2.08 7.18 -29.49
CA ASP A 83 -1.21 8.21 -30.06
C ASP A 83 -1.58 9.58 -29.52
N LEU A 84 -2.88 9.88 -29.40
CA LEU A 84 -3.35 11.12 -28.77
C LEU A 84 -2.86 11.23 -27.32
N GLN A 85 -2.94 10.15 -26.53
CA GLN A 85 -2.53 10.19 -25.12
C GLN A 85 -1.00 10.28 -24.96
N LEU A 86 -0.25 9.44 -25.67
CA LEU A 86 1.21 9.33 -25.54
C LEU A 86 1.94 10.44 -26.28
N GLY A 87 1.37 10.92 -27.37
CA GLY A 87 1.88 11.98 -28.26
C GLY A 87 1.55 13.40 -27.78
N MET A 88 0.93 13.57 -26.62
CA MET A 88 0.67 14.91 -26.09
C MET A 88 1.99 15.67 -25.80
N PRO A 89 2.05 16.98 -26.11
CA PRO A 89 3.19 17.82 -25.77
C PRO A 89 3.28 18.02 -24.25
N PRO A 90 4.49 18.12 -23.67
CA PRO A 90 4.64 18.33 -22.23
C PRO A 90 3.88 19.56 -21.75
N SER A 91 3.05 19.39 -20.72
CA SER A 91 2.29 20.49 -20.11
C SER A 91 1.79 20.07 -18.74
N PHE A 92 1.83 20.98 -17.77
CA PHE A 92 1.22 20.79 -16.45
C PHE A 92 -0.30 21.00 -16.48
N MET A 93 -0.86 21.46 -17.59
CA MET A 93 -2.28 21.76 -17.75
C MET A 93 -3.04 20.67 -18.53
N ARG A 94 -2.43 19.49 -18.72
CA ARG A 94 -3.04 18.35 -19.43
C ARG A 94 -4.28 17.79 -18.73
N PHE A 95 -4.34 17.97 -17.42
CA PHE A 95 -5.48 17.62 -16.61
C PHE A 95 -6.03 18.89 -15.98
N GLN A 96 -7.28 19.20 -16.30
CA GLN A 96 -8.01 20.32 -15.74
C GLN A 96 -9.10 19.76 -14.82
N PRO A 97 -8.93 19.87 -13.49
CA PRO A 97 -9.94 19.41 -12.56
C PRO A 97 -11.21 20.25 -12.73
N ARG A 98 -12.37 19.60 -12.79
CA ARG A 98 -13.69 20.24 -12.82
C ARG A 98 -14.22 20.48 -11.41
N HIS A 99 -13.80 19.64 -10.48
CA HIS A 99 -14.20 19.69 -9.07
C HIS A 99 -12.97 19.81 -8.16
N ARG A 100 -13.17 20.33 -6.95
CA ARG A 100 -12.07 20.56 -5.99
C ARG A 100 -11.38 19.25 -5.61
N GLU A 101 -12.14 18.17 -5.52
CA GLU A 101 -11.68 16.83 -5.14
C GLU A 101 -10.75 16.20 -6.19
N GLU A 102 -10.77 16.71 -7.42
CA GLU A 102 -9.93 16.23 -8.52
C GLU A 102 -8.54 16.89 -8.53
N ILE A 103 -8.31 17.92 -7.71
CA ILE A 103 -7.05 18.67 -7.71
C ILE A 103 -5.90 17.76 -7.29
N LEU A 104 -4.95 17.55 -8.21
CA LEU A 104 -3.71 16.84 -7.92
C LEU A 104 -2.74 17.77 -7.19
N GLU A 105 -2.55 17.50 -5.90
CA GLU A 105 -1.67 18.26 -5.02
C GLU A 105 -0.19 18.08 -5.36
N TRP A 106 0.58 19.14 -5.14
CA TRP A 106 2.04 19.12 -5.27
C TRP A 106 2.68 18.80 -3.93
N GLU A 107 3.55 17.80 -3.91
CA GLU A 107 4.46 17.54 -2.81
C GLU A 107 5.69 18.45 -2.93
N PHE A 108 6.00 19.20 -1.89
CA PHE A 108 7.25 19.95 -1.83
C PHE A 108 8.40 19.00 -1.49
N LEU A 109 9.53 19.15 -2.17
CA LEU A 109 10.69 18.30 -1.97
C LEU A 109 11.96 19.13 -1.81
N THR A 110 12.90 18.56 -1.08
CA THR A 110 14.29 18.97 -1.02
C THR A 110 15.15 17.80 -1.46
N GLY A 111 16.47 17.96 -1.57
CA GLY A 111 17.36 16.83 -1.89
C GLY A 111 17.33 15.66 -0.88
N LYS A 112 16.67 15.80 0.28
CA LYS A 112 16.63 14.76 1.33
C LYS A 112 15.23 14.44 1.86
N TYR A 113 14.34 15.42 1.87
CA TYR A 113 13.02 15.33 2.51
C TYR A 113 11.89 15.62 1.52
N LEU A 114 10.76 14.98 1.78
CA LEU A 114 9.49 15.26 1.15
C LEU A 114 8.51 15.82 2.18
N TYR A 115 7.71 16.76 1.73
CA TYR A 115 6.69 17.44 2.49
C TYR A 115 5.37 17.27 1.74
N SER A 116 4.43 16.61 2.38
CA SER A 116 3.15 16.22 1.79
C SER A 116 2.02 16.71 2.69
N GLY A 117 0.99 17.28 2.06
CA GLY A 117 -0.28 17.58 2.72
C GLY A 117 -1.23 16.38 2.75
N ALA A 118 -0.85 15.26 2.12
CA ALA A 118 -1.71 14.09 1.99
C ALA A 118 -2.00 13.44 3.36
N ASP A 119 -3.29 13.19 3.61
CA ASP A 119 -3.78 12.60 4.86
C ASP A 119 -3.08 11.28 5.21
N GLY A 120 -2.78 11.10 6.50
CA GLY A 120 -2.16 9.88 7.03
C GLY A 120 -0.67 9.72 6.75
N GLN A 121 -0.01 10.71 6.13
CA GLN A 121 1.45 10.77 6.03
C GLN A 121 2.02 11.83 6.97
N PRO A 122 3.21 11.62 7.57
CA PRO A 122 3.89 12.67 8.31
C PRO A 122 4.12 13.89 7.41
N PRO A 123 3.85 15.14 7.88
CA PRO A 123 4.03 16.36 7.08
C PRO A 123 5.46 16.54 6.54
N ARG A 124 6.44 15.91 7.18
CA ARG A 124 7.83 15.80 6.73
C ARG A 124 8.27 14.34 6.85
N ARG A 125 8.77 13.78 5.75
CA ARG A 125 9.36 12.44 5.71
C ARG A 125 10.70 12.42 4.99
N GLY A 126 11.56 11.49 5.37
CA GLY A 126 12.75 11.18 4.59
C GLY A 126 12.33 10.60 3.24
N MET A 127 13.02 10.97 2.17
CA MET A 127 12.77 10.43 0.84
C MET A 127 13.16 8.95 0.79
N ASP A 128 12.26 8.10 0.29
CA ASP A 128 12.53 6.67 0.15
C ASP A 128 13.60 6.41 -0.92
N SER A 129 14.17 5.21 -0.90
CA SER A 129 15.26 4.86 -1.81
C SER A 129 14.84 4.91 -3.28
N SER A 130 13.62 4.49 -3.60
CA SER A 130 13.11 4.47 -4.98
C SER A 130 12.88 5.88 -5.53
N GLN A 131 12.39 6.79 -4.70
CA GLN A 131 12.21 8.20 -5.07
C GLN A 131 13.53 8.92 -5.24
N ARG A 132 14.51 8.65 -4.36
CA ARG A 132 15.85 9.21 -4.50
C ARG A 132 16.51 8.72 -5.78
N GLU A 133 16.42 7.42 -6.03
CA GLU A 133 16.94 6.77 -7.24
C GLU A 133 16.30 7.36 -8.51
N ALA A 134 14.98 7.57 -8.51
CA ALA A 134 14.27 8.22 -9.60
C ALA A 134 14.71 9.68 -9.82
N LEU A 135 14.90 10.46 -8.74
CA LEU A 135 15.38 11.84 -8.85
C LEU A 135 16.82 11.91 -9.36
N ASP A 136 17.70 11.01 -8.93
CA ASP A 136 19.07 10.92 -9.42
C ASP A 136 19.07 10.61 -10.93
N ASP A 137 18.20 9.69 -11.39
CA ASP A 137 18.04 9.39 -12.82
C ASP A 137 17.51 10.59 -13.62
N ILE A 138 16.54 11.32 -13.07
CA ILE A 138 15.98 12.52 -13.69
C ILE A 138 17.06 13.60 -13.82
N VAL A 139 17.80 13.89 -12.74
CA VAL A 139 18.89 14.87 -12.75
C VAL A 139 19.96 14.45 -13.75
N MET A 140 20.33 13.17 -13.77
CA MET A 140 21.29 12.64 -14.73
C MET A 140 20.85 12.88 -16.18
N GLN A 141 19.62 12.51 -16.53
CA GLN A 141 19.06 12.74 -17.87
C GLN A 141 19.04 14.23 -18.24
N VAL A 142 18.63 15.10 -17.31
CA VAL A 142 18.65 16.55 -17.51
C VAL A 142 20.08 17.06 -17.77
N MET A 143 21.08 16.58 -17.02
CA MET A 143 22.47 16.95 -17.24
C MET A 143 23.00 16.45 -18.57
N GLU A 144 22.61 15.24 -19.02
CA GLU A 144 22.96 14.72 -20.34
C GLU A 144 22.37 15.58 -21.45
N MET A 145 21.09 15.97 -21.34
CA MET A 145 20.43 16.87 -22.28
C MET A 145 21.09 18.26 -22.33
N ILE A 146 21.35 18.87 -21.17
CA ILE A 146 22.01 20.19 -21.07
C ILE A 146 23.42 20.16 -21.68
N ASN A 147 24.15 19.06 -21.45
CA ASN A 147 25.53 18.92 -21.90
C ASN A 147 25.69 18.22 -23.25
N ALA A 148 24.63 17.91 -23.99
CA ALA A 148 24.71 17.22 -25.28
C ALA A 148 25.71 17.89 -26.25
N ASN A 149 25.76 19.23 -26.23
CA ASN A 149 26.67 20.06 -27.04
C ASN A 149 27.75 20.77 -26.21
N ALA A 150 28.06 20.29 -25.01
CA ALA A 150 29.04 20.90 -24.10
C ALA A 150 30.45 20.95 -24.71
N LYS A 151 30.89 19.84 -25.30
CA LYS A 151 32.24 19.69 -25.87
C LYS A 151 32.49 20.65 -27.03
N THR A 152 31.56 20.76 -27.97
CA THR A 152 31.67 21.69 -29.11
C THR A 152 31.69 23.16 -28.65
N ARG A 153 31.04 23.46 -27.52
CA ARG A 153 30.97 24.80 -26.92
C ARG A 153 32.09 25.12 -25.93
N GLY A 154 33.03 24.20 -25.68
CA GLY A 154 34.18 24.40 -24.79
C GLY A 154 33.82 24.69 -23.33
N ARG A 155 32.66 24.20 -22.88
CA ARG A 155 32.08 24.47 -21.55
C ARG A 155 31.31 23.25 -21.06
N ILE A 156 31.27 23.02 -19.76
CA ILE A 156 30.53 21.91 -19.13
C ILE A 156 29.68 22.49 -17.99
N ILE A 157 28.49 21.93 -17.78
CA ILE A 157 27.62 22.27 -16.67
C ILE A 157 27.55 21.06 -15.74
N ASP A 158 27.98 21.22 -14.50
CA ASP A 158 27.91 20.18 -13.47
C ASP A 158 26.70 20.40 -12.56
N PHE A 159 26.05 19.34 -12.14
CA PHE A 159 25.04 19.39 -11.08
C PHE A 159 25.71 19.53 -9.71
N LYS A 160 25.17 20.40 -8.84
CA LYS A 160 25.61 20.55 -7.45
C LYS A 160 24.57 20.00 -6.48
N GLU A 161 23.34 20.50 -6.51
CA GLU A 161 22.25 20.04 -5.65
C GLU A 161 20.88 20.48 -6.17
N ILE A 162 19.82 19.81 -5.70
CA ILE A 162 18.44 20.30 -5.79
C ILE A 162 18.23 21.20 -4.58
N GLN A 163 18.03 22.50 -4.78
CA GLN A 163 17.73 23.41 -3.67
C GLN A 163 16.36 23.10 -3.09
N TYR A 164 15.36 23.02 -3.96
CA TYR A 164 14.03 22.53 -3.66
C TYR A 164 13.32 22.15 -4.96
N GLY A 165 12.13 21.59 -4.83
CA GLY A 165 11.24 21.39 -5.95
C GLY A 165 9.84 21.03 -5.52
N TYR A 166 9.01 20.78 -6.52
CA TYR A 166 7.67 20.27 -6.37
C TYR A 166 7.52 19.04 -7.25
N ARG A 167 6.81 18.03 -6.76
CA ARG A 167 6.48 16.82 -7.50
C ARG A 167 4.99 16.53 -7.37
N ARG A 168 4.38 16.05 -8.45
CA ARG A 168 3.08 15.38 -8.38
C ARG A 168 3.04 14.23 -9.38
N VAL A 169 2.08 13.33 -9.21
CA VAL A 169 1.85 12.21 -10.14
C VAL A 169 0.46 12.35 -10.71
N ASN A 170 0.39 12.41 -12.04
CA ASN A 170 -0.86 12.30 -12.77
C ASN A 170 -1.05 10.83 -13.20
N PRO A 171 -2.11 10.13 -12.72
CA PRO A 171 -2.32 8.72 -13.05
C PRO A 171 -2.42 8.43 -14.56
N MET A 172 -2.89 9.39 -15.36
CA MET A 172 -3.08 9.23 -16.81
C MET A 172 -1.84 9.57 -17.64
N TYR A 173 -1.01 10.51 -17.17
CA TYR A 173 0.04 11.10 -17.99
C TYR A 173 1.45 10.84 -17.49
N GLY A 174 1.66 10.62 -16.19
CA GLY A 174 2.97 10.38 -15.61
C GLY A 174 3.34 11.31 -14.46
N ALA A 175 4.62 11.31 -14.11
CA ALA A 175 5.15 12.10 -13.02
C ALA A 175 5.65 13.47 -13.49
N GLU A 176 5.38 14.50 -12.71
CA GLU A 176 5.68 15.89 -13.04
C GLU A 176 6.55 16.51 -11.94
N TYR A 177 7.54 17.30 -12.37
CA TYR A 177 8.53 17.89 -11.48
C TYR A 177 8.79 19.35 -11.85
N VAL A 178 8.85 20.21 -10.83
CA VAL A 178 9.38 21.57 -10.90
C VAL A 178 10.58 21.61 -9.99
N LEU A 179 11.79 21.57 -10.56
CA LEU A 179 13.03 21.48 -9.77
C LEU A 179 13.81 22.78 -9.87
N ASP A 180 14.27 23.26 -8.72
CA ASP A 180 15.26 24.33 -8.64
C ASP A 180 16.65 23.72 -8.45
N LEU A 181 17.43 23.76 -9.52
CA LEU A 181 18.73 23.12 -9.60
C LEU A 181 19.84 24.15 -9.42
N LEU A 182 20.75 23.88 -8.49
CA LEU A 182 22.03 24.57 -8.42
C LEU A 182 23.04 23.82 -9.29
N LEU A 183 23.56 24.51 -10.29
CA LEU A 183 24.49 24.01 -11.29
C LEU A 183 25.82 24.78 -11.20
N LEU A 184 26.88 24.21 -11.75
CA LEU A 184 28.20 24.84 -11.87
C LEU A 184 28.58 24.93 -13.34
N TYR A 185 28.58 26.14 -13.87
CA TYR A 185 29.07 26.43 -15.21
C TYR A 185 30.61 26.46 -15.19
N LYS A 186 31.24 25.56 -15.93
CA LYS A 186 32.70 25.44 -16.05
C LYS A 186 33.13 25.72 -17.49
N LYS A 187 33.78 26.86 -17.71
CA LYS A 187 34.38 27.22 -19.01
C LYS A 187 35.79 26.69 -19.07
N HIS A 188 36.10 25.92 -20.11
CA HIS A 188 37.42 25.33 -20.31
C HIS A 188 38.19 25.96 -21.49
N LYS A 189 37.48 26.55 -22.46
CA LYS A 189 38.10 27.28 -23.59
C LYS A 189 38.43 28.72 -23.19
N GLY A 190 39.71 29.11 -23.27
CA GLY A 190 40.20 30.44 -22.83
C GLY A 190 40.44 30.52 -21.32
N LYS A 191 40.17 31.67 -20.70
CA LYS A 191 40.31 31.85 -19.24
C LYS A 191 39.35 30.90 -18.50
N LYS A 192 39.91 29.97 -17.72
CA LYS A 192 39.14 29.02 -16.91
C LYS A 192 38.28 29.77 -15.91
N MET A 193 37.00 29.42 -15.83
CA MET A 193 36.04 30.08 -14.97
C MET A 193 34.99 29.07 -14.49
N THR A 194 34.67 29.12 -13.20
CA THR A 194 33.58 28.34 -12.59
C THR A 194 32.59 29.30 -11.97
N VAL A 195 31.32 29.24 -12.39
CA VAL A 195 30.25 30.13 -11.90
C VAL A 195 29.07 29.27 -11.45
N PRO A 196 28.53 29.46 -10.23
CA PRO A 196 27.27 28.83 -9.83
C PRO A 196 26.12 29.43 -10.63
N VAL A 197 25.28 28.57 -11.19
CA VAL A 197 24.12 28.94 -11.99
C VAL A 197 22.90 28.26 -11.42
N ARG A 198 21.86 29.03 -11.13
CA ARG A 198 20.56 28.50 -10.70
C ARG A 198 19.67 28.29 -11.92
N ARG A 199 18.97 27.16 -11.99
CA ARG A 199 18.08 26.85 -13.12
C ARG A 199 16.83 26.14 -12.64
N HIS A 200 15.68 26.70 -13.01
CA HIS A 200 14.39 26.02 -12.89
C HIS A 200 14.21 25.04 -14.05
N ALA A 201 13.98 23.77 -13.72
CA ALA A 201 13.71 22.70 -14.65
C ALA A 201 12.27 22.22 -14.49
N TYR A 202 11.51 22.29 -15.58
CA TYR A 202 10.14 21.83 -15.67
C TYR A 202 10.15 20.50 -16.44
N LEU A 203 9.92 19.41 -15.72
CA LEU A 203 10.16 18.07 -16.22
C LEU A 203 8.89 17.24 -16.13
N GLN A 204 8.69 16.38 -17.12
CA GLN A 204 7.59 15.45 -17.17
C GLN A 204 8.12 14.09 -17.63
N GLN A 205 7.91 13.09 -16.80
CA GLN A 205 8.19 11.70 -17.11
C GLN A 205 6.90 11.02 -17.50
N THR A 206 6.66 10.91 -18.81
CA THR A 206 5.45 10.30 -19.34
C THR A 206 5.42 8.80 -19.09
N PHE A 207 4.28 8.27 -18.67
CA PHE A 207 4.09 6.83 -18.63
C PHE A 207 4.15 6.24 -20.05
N SER A 208 4.67 5.01 -20.14
CA SER A 208 4.62 4.26 -21.39
C SER A 208 3.22 3.73 -21.65
N LYS A 209 2.99 3.20 -22.86
CA LYS A 209 1.81 2.38 -23.14
C LYS A 209 1.65 1.33 -22.03
N ILE A 210 0.42 1.13 -21.59
CA ILE A 210 0.09 0.08 -20.65
C ILE A 210 0.37 -1.24 -21.36
N GLN A 211 1.30 -2.01 -20.81
CA GLN A 211 1.67 -3.33 -21.30
C GLN A 211 1.26 -4.35 -20.26
N PHE A 212 0.49 -5.33 -20.70
CA PHE A 212 0.17 -6.52 -19.91
C PHE A 212 1.09 -7.63 -20.40
N MET A 213 1.80 -8.27 -19.47
CA MET A 213 2.63 -9.43 -19.76
C MET A 213 2.11 -10.58 -18.91
N GLU A 214 1.60 -11.62 -19.55
CA GLU A 214 1.20 -12.86 -18.91
C GLU A 214 2.43 -13.77 -18.91
N HIS A 215 3.00 -14.04 -17.74
CA HIS A 215 4.17 -14.90 -17.63
C HIS A 215 3.72 -16.37 -17.56
N GLU A 216 4.32 -17.23 -18.39
CA GLU A 216 4.14 -18.70 -18.30
C GLU A 216 4.59 -19.21 -16.92
N GLU A 217 3.86 -20.20 -16.38
CA GLU A 217 4.14 -20.80 -15.07
C GLU A 217 5.52 -21.48 -15.07
N MET A 218 6.49 -20.92 -14.34
CA MET A 218 7.79 -21.58 -14.16
C MET A 218 7.65 -22.80 -13.25
N ASP A 219 8.01 -23.99 -13.75
CA ASP A 219 8.14 -25.20 -12.94
C ASP A 219 9.31 -25.04 -11.95
N ALA A 220 8.96 -24.92 -10.67
CA ALA A 220 9.91 -24.78 -9.58
C ALA A 220 10.87 -25.98 -9.46
N LYS A 221 10.44 -27.19 -9.87
CA LYS A 221 11.30 -28.39 -9.86
C LYS A 221 12.34 -28.35 -10.97
N GLU A 222 11.94 -27.96 -12.17
CA GLU A 222 12.86 -27.79 -13.29
C GLU A 222 13.90 -26.70 -12.98
N LEU A 223 13.46 -25.58 -12.42
CA LEU A 223 14.35 -24.49 -11.99
C LEU A 223 15.30 -24.92 -10.87
N ALA A 224 14.81 -25.66 -9.87
CA ALA A 224 15.66 -26.20 -8.80
C ALA A 224 16.69 -27.22 -9.33
N SER A 225 16.31 -28.04 -10.32
CA SER A 225 17.22 -28.99 -10.96
C SER A 225 18.34 -28.30 -11.75
N LYS A 226 18.02 -27.21 -12.47
CA LYS A 226 18.99 -26.38 -13.20
C LYS A 226 19.92 -25.61 -12.24
N ILE A 227 19.40 -25.11 -11.12
CA ILE A 227 20.20 -24.43 -10.09
C ILE A 227 21.21 -25.41 -9.44
N ASN A 228 20.78 -26.64 -9.18
CA ASN A 228 21.63 -27.65 -8.53
C ASN A 228 22.70 -28.25 -9.45
N GLN A 229 22.51 -28.22 -10.78
CA GLN A 229 23.52 -28.69 -11.75
C GLN A 229 24.72 -27.74 -11.88
N ASP A 230 24.51 -26.43 -11.74
CA ASP A 230 25.59 -25.42 -11.87
C ASP A 230 26.27 -25.07 -10.53
N SER A 231 25.92 -25.75 -9.44
CA SER A 231 26.35 -25.45 -8.06
C SER A 231 27.80 -25.85 -7.72
N GLY A 232 28.69 -25.94 -8.71
CA GLY A 232 30.13 -26.11 -8.52
C GLY A 232 30.89 -24.82 -8.17
N SER A 233 30.26 -23.64 -8.20
CA SER A 233 30.95 -22.40 -7.82
C SER A 233 29.99 -21.26 -7.48
N LEU A 234 30.32 -20.56 -6.41
CA LEU A 234 29.84 -19.23 -6.00
C LEU A 234 28.65 -19.18 -5.02
N SER A 235 29.04 -19.11 -3.75
CA SER A 235 28.43 -18.25 -2.75
C SER A 235 28.36 -16.79 -3.24
N PHE A 236 27.41 -16.01 -2.70
CA PHE A 236 27.07 -14.60 -2.98
C PHE A 236 25.84 -14.34 -3.86
N LEU A 237 24.64 -14.63 -3.35
CA LEU A 237 23.49 -13.74 -3.59
C LEU A 237 22.61 -13.64 -2.33
N SER A 238 22.75 -12.50 -1.65
CA SER A 238 21.82 -11.97 -0.68
C SER A 238 20.62 -11.33 -1.38
N ASN A 239 19.42 -11.72 -0.95
CA ASN A 239 18.15 -11.00 -0.95
C ASN A 239 17.93 -9.92 -2.02
N SER A 240 17.21 -10.29 -3.07
CA SER A 240 15.93 -9.67 -3.47
C SER A 240 15.59 -10.21 -4.83
N LEU A 241 14.47 -10.93 -4.95
CA LEU A 241 13.69 -11.16 -6.17
C LEU A 241 12.78 -12.36 -5.90
N LYS A 242 11.48 -12.09 -5.81
CA LYS A 242 10.40 -12.77 -6.56
C LYS A 242 9.06 -12.46 -5.88
N MET A 243 8.28 -11.56 -6.48
CA MET A 243 6.84 -11.48 -6.26
C MET A 243 6.11 -11.61 -7.60
N PHE A 244 5.34 -12.69 -7.66
CA PHE A 244 4.10 -12.94 -8.38
C PHE A 244 4.09 -13.41 -9.83
N VAL A 245 3.38 -14.54 -9.98
CA VAL A 245 2.77 -15.12 -11.18
C VAL A 245 1.30 -14.67 -11.22
N PRO A 246 0.72 -14.41 -12.41
CA PRO A 246 -0.65 -13.93 -12.62
C PRO A 246 -1.71 -15.05 -12.79
N PHE A 247 -2.95 -14.56 -12.76
CA PHE A 247 -4.25 -15.19 -12.94
C PHE A 247 -4.50 -15.57 -14.42
N GLN A 248 -5.02 -16.76 -14.71
CA GLN A 248 -5.64 -17.07 -16.00
C GLN A 248 -7.16 -16.86 -15.94
N LEU A 249 -7.65 -16.01 -16.85
CA LEU A 249 -9.05 -15.80 -17.19
C LEU A 249 -9.40 -16.70 -18.39
N THR A 250 -9.86 -17.93 -18.14
CA THR A 250 -10.52 -18.70 -19.18
C THR A 250 -12.00 -18.35 -19.19
N GLY A 251 -12.41 -17.57 -20.19
CA GLY A 251 -13.80 -17.50 -20.62
C GLY A 251 -14.22 -18.85 -21.17
N SER A 252 -14.85 -19.66 -20.33
CA SER A 252 -15.75 -20.71 -20.78
C SER A 252 -17.04 -20.54 -20.01
N LYS A 253 -18.15 -20.38 -20.75
CA LYS A 253 -19.49 -20.55 -20.21
C LYS A 253 -19.61 -22.02 -19.78
N VAL A 254 -19.12 -22.33 -18.59
CA VAL A 254 -19.41 -23.58 -17.91
C VAL A 254 -20.53 -23.24 -16.94
N GLU A 255 -21.70 -23.79 -17.21
CA GLU A 255 -22.81 -23.83 -16.26
C GLU A 255 -22.24 -24.21 -14.89
N ARG A 256 -22.37 -23.31 -13.91
CA ARG A 256 -21.94 -23.55 -12.54
C ARG A 256 -22.73 -24.74 -12.01
N LYS A 257 -22.12 -25.93 -12.04
CA LYS A 257 -22.44 -26.98 -11.09
C LYS A 257 -22.28 -26.38 -9.70
N GLU A 258 -23.35 -26.29 -8.93
CA GLU A 258 -23.33 -25.84 -7.54
C GLU A 258 -22.42 -26.74 -6.70
N LEU A 259 -21.13 -26.39 -6.63
CA LEU A 259 -20.26 -26.84 -5.56
C LEU A 259 -20.82 -26.22 -4.28
N LYS A 260 -21.28 -27.04 -3.32
CA LYS A 260 -21.65 -26.54 -2.00
C LYS A 260 -20.49 -25.71 -1.46
N ASP A 261 -20.70 -24.40 -1.30
CA ASP A 261 -19.71 -23.46 -0.80
C ASP A 261 -19.04 -24.02 0.46
N LYS A 262 -17.72 -23.88 0.60
CA LYS A 262 -16.98 -24.33 1.79
C LYS A 262 -17.55 -23.63 3.05
N LYS A 263 -17.74 -24.37 4.14
CA LYS A 263 -18.27 -23.80 5.38
C LYS A 263 -17.26 -22.88 6.05
N ILE A 264 -17.67 -21.66 6.43
CA ILE A 264 -16.84 -20.71 7.20
C ILE A 264 -17.27 -20.77 8.67
N ASN A 265 -16.33 -20.97 9.58
CA ASN A 265 -16.59 -20.95 11.01
C ASN A 265 -16.16 -19.59 11.58
N ILE A 266 -17.13 -18.76 11.91
CA ILE A 266 -16.94 -17.40 12.41
C ILE A 266 -16.80 -17.46 13.93
N LEU A 267 -15.63 -17.07 14.44
CA LEU A 267 -15.33 -17.08 15.87
C LEU A 267 -15.30 -15.65 16.40
N ILE A 268 -16.09 -15.38 17.44
CA ILE A 268 -16.25 -14.04 18.03
C ILE A 268 -15.98 -14.10 19.53
N PRO A 269 -14.85 -13.55 19.99
CA PRO A 269 -14.61 -13.27 21.41
C PRO A 269 -15.58 -12.21 21.92
N LEU A 270 -16.28 -12.47 23.02
CA LEU A 270 -17.30 -11.57 23.57
C LEU A 270 -17.22 -11.46 25.09
N SER A 271 -17.14 -10.21 25.59
CA SER A 271 -17.34 -9.84 26.99
C SER A 271 -17.97 -8.44 27.05
N GLY A 272 -19.08 -8.29 27.76
CA GLY A 272 -19.92 -7.09 27.70
C GLY A 272 -20.34 -6.75 26.26
N ARG A 273 -20.57 -5.47 25.97
CA ARG A 273 -20.86 -4.96 24.60
C ARG A 273 -22.18 -5.47 24.01
N LEU A 274 -23.24 -5.56 24.81
CA LEU A 274 -24.56 -6.01 24.34
C LEU A 274 -25.04 -5.28 23.07
N ASP A 275 -24.92 -3.95 23.02
CA ASP A 275 -25.41 -3.15 21.88
C ASP A 275 -24.66 -3.47 20.59
N MET A 276 -23.34 -3.64 20.67
CA MET A 276 -22.49 -4.02 19.54
C MET A 276 -22.83 -5.44 19.09
N PHE A 277 -23.09 -6.35 20.02
CA PHE A 277 -23.50 -7.72 19.72
C PHE A 277 -24.90 -7.78 19.08
N ALA A 278 -25.85 -6.97 19.53
CA ALA A 278 -27.17 -6.87 18.90
C ALA A 278 -27.07 -6.36 17.45
N ARG A 279 -26.24 -5.34 17.20
CA ARG A 279 -25.93 -4.84 15.85
C ARG A 279 -25.27 -5.91 14.99
N PHE A 280 -24.28 -6.62 15.53
CA PHE A 280 -23.62 -7.73 14.86
C PHE A 280 -24.64 -8.79 14.44
N MET A 281 -25.50 -9.22 15.36
CA MET A 281 -26.52 -10.24 15.08
C MET A 281 -27.52 -9.77 14.01
N GLY A 282 -27.88 -8.49 13.99
CA GLY A 282 -28.70 -7.92 12.91
C GLY A 282 -28.00 -7.92 11.54
N ASN A 283 -26.69 -7.65 11.49
CA ASN A 283 -25.91 -7.79 10.24
C ASN A 283 -25.75 -9.27 9.83
N PHE A 284 -25.48 -10.16 10.79
CA PHE A 284 -25.37 -11.60 10.58
C PHE A 284 -26.69 -12.21 10.10
N GLU A 285 -27.83 -11.74 10.61
CA GLU A 285 -29.16 -12.16 10.15
C GLU A 285 -29.36 -11.83 8.66
N LYS A 286 -29.12 -10.57 8.29
CA LYS A 286 -29.27 -10.08 6.92
C LYS A 286 -28.30 -10.71 5.93
N THR A 287 -27.07 -10.98 6.36
CA THR A 287 -25.98 -11.43 5.49
C THR A 287 -25.88 -12.96 5.42
N CYS A 288 -26.13 -13.64 6.53
CA CYS A 288 -25.89 -15.08 6.67
C CYS A 288 -27.16 -15.89 6.84
N LEU A 289 -28.06 -15.49 7.75
CA LEU A 289 -29.23 -16.30 8.11
C LEU A 289 -30.31 -16.26 7.03
N ILE A 290 -30.74 -15.06 6.62
CA ILE A 290 -31.76 -14.87 5.58
C ILE A 290 -31.30 -15.44 4.23
N PRO A 291 -30.06 -15.16 3.75
CA PRO A 291 -29.57 -15.73 2.49
C PRO A 291 -29.07 -17.17 2.63
N ASN A 292 -29.19 -17.79 3.81
CA ASN A 292 -28.76 -19.16 4.12
C ASN A 292 -27.32 -19.48 3.69
N GLN A 293 -26.37 -18.60 4.04
CA GLN A 293 -24.96 -18.80 3.75
C GLN A 293 -24.41 -20.01 4.51
N ASN A 294 -23.51 -20.78 3.89
CA ASN A 294 -22.87 -21.92 4.55
C ASN A 294 -21.81 -21.45 5.57
N VAL A 295 -22.27 -21.08 6.76
CA VAL A 295 -21.46 -20.58 7.86
C VAL A 295 -21.87 -21.23 9.18
N ARG A 296 -20.96 -21.20 10.16
CA ARG A 296 -21.24 -21.49 11.57
C ARG A 296 -20.79 -20.30 12.40
N LEU A 297 -21.65 -19.83 13.29
CA LEU A 297 -21.29 -18.77 14.24
C LEU A 297 -20.93 -19.40 15.59
N VAL A 298 -19.77 -19.04 16.13
CA VAL A 298 -19.32 -19.46 17.46
C VAL A 298 -18.99 -18.22 18.28
N VAL A 299 -19.84 -17.94 19.27
CA VAL A 299 -19.65 -16.85 20.23
C VAL A 299 -18.90 -17.39 21.43
N LEU A 300 -17.69 -16.87 21.64
CA LEU A 300 -16.77 -17.25 22.72
C LEU A 300 -17.00 -16.28 23.88
N LEU A 301 -17.95 -16.64 24.75
CA LEU A 301 -18.50 -15.77 25.77
C LEU A 301 -17.73 -15.92 27.08
N PHE A 302 -17.08 -14.85 27.54
CA PHE A 302 -16.39 -14.85 28.83
C PHE A 302 -17.36 -14.92 30.00
N ASN A 303 -17.04 -15.82 30.94
CA ASN A 303 -17.81 -16.13 32.14
C ASN A 303 -17.19 -15.49 33.39
N SER A 304 -16.87 -14.20 33.33
CA SER A 304 -16.43 -13.43 34.51
C SER A 304 -17.64 -12.79 35.20
N ASN A 305 -17.55 -12.61 36.52
CA ASN A 305 -18.55 -11.85 37.30
C ASN A 305 -18.63 -10.37 36.88
N SER A 306 -17.69 -9.91 36.05
CA SER A 306 -17.60 -8.57 35.50
C SER A 306 -18.41 -8.35 34.20
N ASN A 307 -19.08 -9.36 33.66
CA ASN A 307 -19.95 -9.20 32.47
C ASN A 307 -21.44 -9.04 32.86
N PRO A 308 -21.96 -7.80 33.03
CA PRO A 308 -23.36 -7.55 33.40
C PRO A 308 -24.35 -7.93 32.29
N ASP A 309 -23.89 -8.04 31.04
CA ASP A 309 -24.73 -8.25 29.86
C ASP A 309 -24.97 -9.74 29.55
N LYS A 310 -24.28 -10.65 30.25
CA LYS A 310 -24.25 -12.08 29.94
C LYS A 310 -25.65 -12.70 29.78
N ALA A 311 -26.58 -12.40 30.69
CA ALA A 311 -27.94 -12.95 30.63
C ALA A 311 -28.66 -12.52 29.35
N LYS A 312 -28.58 -11.23 28.99
CA LYS A 312 -29.20 -10.66 27.80
C LYS A 312 -28.55 -11.16 26.50
N GLN A 313 -27.24 -11.39 26.52
CA GLN A 313 -26.52 -11.98 25.37
C GLN A 313 -26.96 -13.43 25.12
N LEU A 314 -27.15 -14.21 26.18
CA LEU A 314 -27.66 -15.58 26.09
C LEU A 314 -29.12 -15.61 25.65
N GLU A 315 -29.94 -14.69 26.13
CA GLU A 315 -31.33 -14.51 25.70
C GLU A 315 -31.40 -14.19 24.20
N LEU A 316 -30.64 -13.21 23.73
CA LEU A 316 -30.56 -12.86 22.31
C LEU A 316 -30.19 -14.08 21.44
N MET A 317 -29.18 -14.86 21.87
CA MET A 317 -28.79 -16.08 21.15
C MET A 317 -29.88 -17.16 21.16
N ARG A 318 -30.66 -17.27 22.23
CA ARG A 318 -31.83 -18.17 22.30
C ARG A 318 -32.91 -17.74 21.31
N ASP A 319 -33.20 -16.44 21.23
CA ASP A 319 -34.20 -15.90 20.31
C ASP A 319 -33.82 -16.15 18.85
N TYR A 320 -32.56 -15.93 18.48
CA TYR A 320 -32.08 -16.23 17.13
C TYR A 320 -32.11 -17.73 16.82
N ARG A 321 -31.78 -18.60 17.78
CA ARG A 321 -31.90 -20.06 17.58
C ARG A 321 -33.34 -20.52 17.42
N ALA A 322 -34.27 -19.93 18.17
CA ALA A 322 -35.70 -20.22 18.05
C ALA A 322 -36.25 -19.79 16.67
N ARG A 323 -35.82 -18.61 16.18
CA ARG A 323 -36.22 -18.11 14.84
C ARG A 323 -35.55 -18.86 13.68
N TYR A 324 -34.31 -19.33 13.86
CA TYR A 324 -33.52 -20.00 12.83
C TYR A 324 -33.01 -21.38 13.29
N PRO A 325 -33.89 -22.39 13.46
CA PRO A 325 -33.52 -23.69 14.04
C PRO A 325 -32.54 -24.51 13.20
N LYS A 326 -32.40 -24.21 11.90
CA LYS A 326 -31.43 -24.85 10.99
C LYS A 326 -30.05 -24.18 10.98
N ALA A 327 -29.93 -22.98 11.54
CA ALA A 327 -28.68 -22.24 11.53
C ALA A 327 -27.70 -22.81 12.56
N ASP A 328 -26.43 -22.97 12.16
CA ASP A 328 -25.39 -23.48 13.04
C ASP A 328 -24.79 -22.34 13.87
N MET A 329 -25.33 -22.17 15.08
CA MET A 329 -24.93 -21.12 16.00
C MET A 329 -24.66 -21.67 17.40
N GLN A 330 -23.45 -21.45 17.92
CA GLN A 330 -23.01 -21.91 19.24
C GLN A 330 -22.56 -20.75 20.12
N VAL A 331 -22.85 -20.85 21.42
CA VAL A 331 -22.19 -20.07 22.47
C VAL A 331 -21.31 -21.02 23.26
N LEU A 332 -20.04 -20.67 23.41
CA LEU A 332 -19.05 -21.40 24.18
C LEU A 332 -18.59 -20.54 25.35
N PRO A 333 -18.74 -21.00 26.59
CA PRO A 333 -18.22 -20.27 27.73
C PRO A 333 -16.69 -20.34 27.77
N VAL A 334 -16.04 -19.21 28.01
CA VAL A 334 -14.60 -19.10 28.28
C VAL A 334 -14.41 -18.62 29.71
N SER A 335 -13.63 -19.36 30.51
CA SER A 335 -13.37 -19.03 31.91
C SER A 335 -12.25 -18.00 32.04
N GLY A 336 -12.36 -17.13 33.04
CA GLY A 336 -11.35 -16.11 33.35
C GLY A 336 -11.70 -14.71 32.85
N GLU A 337 -10.75 -13.80 32.97
CA GLU A 337 -10.84 -12.44 32.42
C GLU A 337 -10.72 -12.46 30.89
N PHE A 338 -11.22 -11.40 30.25
CA PHE A 338 -11.21 -11.31 28.79
C PHE A 338 -9.78 -11.37 28.23
N SER A 339 -9.52 -12.34 27.36
CA SER A 339 -8.33 -12.41 26.50
C SER A 339 -8.74 -12.84 25.10
N ARG A 340 -8.48 -11.99 24.10
CA ARG A 340 -8.81 -12.29 22.70
C ARG A 340 -8.05 -13.52 22.21
N ALA A 341 -6.76 -13.64 22.55
CA ALA A 341 -5.91 -14.76 22.21
C ALA A 341 -6.46 -16.08 22.79
N LEU A 342 -6.77 -16.10 24.09
CA LEU A 342 -7.31 -17.27 24.78
C LEU A 342 -8.63 -17.72 24.16
N ALA A 343 -9.55 -16.79 23.91
CA ALA A 343 -10.84 -17.11 23.31
C ALA A 343 -10.68 -17.76 21.93
N LEU A 344 -9.87 -17.17 21.05
CA LEU A 344 -9.67 -17.69 19.70
C LEU A 344 -8.94 -19.04 19.70
N GLU A 345 -7.98 -19.25 20.62
CA GLU A 345 -7.31 -20.55 20.79
C GLU A 345 -8.31 -21.63 21.21
N VAL A 346 -9.06 -21.39 22.29
CA VAL A 346 -10.08 -22.32 22.80
C VAL A 346 -11.16 -22.58 21.74
N GLY A 347 -11.63 -21.53 21.07
CA GLY A 347 -12.64 -21.66 20.02
C GLY A 347 -12.14 -22.46 18.81
N SER A 348 -10.90 -22.21 18.39
CA SER A 348 -10.30 -22.91 17.25
C SER A 348 -10.07 -24.40 17.52
N SER A 349 -9.86 -24.80 18.78
CA SER A 349 -9.59 -26.18 19.17
C SER A 349 -10.74 -27.16 18.89
N GLN A 350 -11.96 -26.65 18.69
CA GLN A 350 -13.14 -27.47 18.40
C GLN A 350 -13.27 -27.90 16.93
N PHE A 351 -12.34 -27.46 16.08
CA PHE A 351 -12.41 -27.64 14.65
C PHE A 351 -11.34 -28.61 14.15
N GLN A 352 -11.67 -29.34 13.09
CA GLN A 352 -10.73 -30.19 12.35
C GLN A 352 -9.80 -29.33 11.50
N ASN A 353 -8.64 -29.87 11.10
CA ASN A 353 -7.59 -29.14 10.38
C ASN A 353 -8.08 -28.50 9.07
N GLU A 354 -9.03 -29.14 8.40
CA GLU A 354 -9.63 -28.72 7.13
C GLU A 354 -10.72 -27.65 7.31
N SER A 355 -11.01 -27.24 8.55
CA SER A 355 -12.02 -26.21 8.84
C SER A 355 -11.46 -24.82 8.55
N LEU A 356 -12.18 -24.06 7.72
CA LEU A 356 -11.91 -22.64 7.48
C LEU A 356 -12.46 -21.82 8.65
N LEU A 357 -11.58 -21.10 9.33
CA LEU A 357 -11.91 -20.23 10.45
C LEU A 357 -11.87 -18.77 10.00
N PHE A 358 -12.82 -17.99 10.47
CA PHE A 358 -12.83 -16.53 10.35
C PHE A 358 -12.80 -15.91 11.75
N PHE A 359 -11.69 -15.27 12.09
CA PHE A 359 -11.56 -14.52 13.34
C PHE A 359 -12.20 -13.14 13.15
N CYS A 360 -13.29 -12.91 13.89
CA CYS A 360 -14.17 -11.79 13.72
C CYS A 360 -14.33 -11.04 15.05
N ASP A 361 -14.29 -9.71 14.99
CA ASP A 361 -14.65 -8.89 16.14
C ASP A 361 -16.16 -8.58 16.09
N VAL A 362 -16.77 -8.35 17.26
CA VAL A 362 -18.21 -8.04 17.37
C VAL A 362 -18.58 -6.70 16.70
N ASP A 363 -17.58 -5.83 16.50
CA ASP A 363 -17.75 -4.49 15.94
C ASP A 363 -17.67 -4.43 14.40
N LEU A 364 -17.62 -5.59 13.75
CA LEU A 364 -17.62 -5.68 12.30
C LEU A 364 -19.02 -5.70 11.70
N VAL A 365 -19.16 -5.04 10.55
CA VAL A 365 -20.24 -5.21 9.59
C VAL A 365 -19.62 -5.77 8.32
N PHE A 366 -20.17 -6.87 7.79
CA PHE A 366 -19.64 -7.50 6.59
C PHE A 366 -20.73 -7.92 5.61
N THR A 367 -20.30 -8.29 4.40
CA THR A 367 -21.14 -8.62 3.24
C THR A 367 -20.97 -10.08 2.81
N THR A 368 -21.90 -10.57 2.00
CA THR A 368 -21.84 -11.92 1.41
C THR A 368 -20.62 -12.07 0.51
N GLU A 369 -20.24 -11.03 -0.23
CA GLU A 369 -19.09 -11.01 -1.12
C GLU A 369 -17.78 -11.18 -0.34
N PHE A 370 -17.69 -10.62 0.88
CA PHE A 370 -16.56 -10.86 1.76
C PHE A 370 -16.43 -12.34 2.13
N LEU A 371 -17.53 -13.03 2.46
CA LEU A 371 -17.50 -14.46 2.76
C LEU A 371 -16.94 -15.27 1.57
N GLN A 372 -17.30 -14.89 0.35
CA GLN A 372 -16.73 -15.53 -0.84
C GLN A 372 -15.25 -15.24 -1.01
N ARG A 373 -14.79 -14.01 -0.74
CA ARG A 373 -13.35 -13.68 -0.73
C ARG A 373 -12.58 -14.40 0.36
N CYS A 374 -13.18 -14.58 1.54
CA CYS A 374 -12.62 -15.41 2.62
C CYS A 374 -12.37 -16.86 2.16
N ARG A 375 -13.32 -17.46 1.42
CA ARG A 375 -13.16 -18.81 0.83
C ARG A 375 -12.14 -18.86 -0.29
N ALA A 376 -12.14 -17.87 -1.17
CA ALA A 376 -11.30 -17.84 -2.36
C ALA A 376 -9.83 -17.53 -2.04
N ASN A 377 -9.58 -16.71 -1.02
CA ASN A 377 -8.24 -16.20 -0.71
C ASN A 377 -7.53 -16.96 0.42
N THR A 378 -8.16 -18.00 0.99
CA THR A 378 -7.54 -18.89 1.98
C THR A 378 -7.37 -20.29 1.38
N VAL A 379 -6.13 -20.78 1.33
CA VAL A 379 -5.75 -22.05 0.71
C VAL A 379 -5.00 -22.90 1.73
N LEU A 380 -5.59 -24.04 2.10
CA LEU A 380 -5.05 -24.95 3.12
C LEU A 380 -3.61 -25.34 2.80
N GLY A 381 -2.70 -25.18 3.76
CA GLY A 381 -1.29 -25.54 3.64
C GLY A 381 -0.43 -24.51 2.91
N GLN A 382 -1.04 -23.48 2.33
CA GLN A 382 -0.36 -22.57 1.40
C GLN A 382 -0.58 -21.09 1.70
N GLN A 383 -1.81 -20.63 1.91
CA GLN A 383 -2.15 -19.20 1.96
C GLN A 383 -3.18 -18.86 3.03
N VAL A 384 -2.88 -17.83 3.83
CA VAL A 384 -3.78 -17.25 4.83
C VAL A 384 -4.22 -15.86 4.38
N TYR A 385 -5.52 -15.55 4.50
CA TYR A 385 -6.06 -14.24 4.11
C TYR A 385 -6.18 -13.32 5.32
N PHE A 386 -5.48 -12.19 5.27
CA PHE A 386 -5.55 -11.12 6.25
C PHE A 386 -6.13 -9.85 5.59
N PRO A 387 -7.47 -9.66 5.54
CA PRO A 387 -8.08 -8.50 4.91
C PRO A 387 -7.63 -7.17 5.53
N VAL A 388 -7.39 -6.17 4.68
CA VAL A 388 -7.19 -4.78 5.10
C VAL A 388 -8.56 -4.10 5.13
N ILE A 389 -9.15 -3.99 6.32
CA ILE A 389 -10.51 -3.51 6.51
C ILE A 389 -10.59 -1.99 6.69
N PHE A 390 -11.76 -1.40 6.43
CA PHE A 390 -12.00 0.01 6.67
C PHE A 390 -12.47 0.25 8.12
N SER A 391 -11.84 1.19 8.82
CA SER A 391 -12.20 1.58 10.18
C SER A 391 -12.87 2.94 10.18
N GLN A 392 -14.06 3.04 10.76
CA GLN A 392 -14.78 4.31 10.86
C GLN A 392 -14.20 5.21 11.96
N TYR A 393 -14.28 6.52 11.73
CA TYR A 393 -14.00 7.53 12.75
C TYR A 393 -15.20 7.73 13.70
N ASP A 394 -15.00 8.48 14.78
CA ASP A 394 -16.05 8.83 15.73
C ASP A 394 -17.19 9.57 15.00
N PRO A 395 -18.42 9.02 14.94
CA PRO A 395 -19.52 9.65 14.26
C PRO A 395 -19.84 11.05 14.80
N LYS A 396 -19.52 11.34 16.07
CA LYS A 396 -19.71 12.68 16.64
C LYS A 396 -18.83 13.72 15.94
N ILE A 397 -17.63 13.34 15.55
CA ILE A 397 -16.67 14.18 14.81
C ILE A 397 -17.04 14.22 13.34
N VAL A 398 -17.36 13.05 12.75
CA VAL A 398 -17.67 12.95 11.31
C VAL A 398 -18.91 13.75 10.92
N TYR A 399 -19.96 13.68 11.74
CA TYR A 399 -21.25 14.28 11.44
C TYR A 399 -21.52 15.58 12.21
N SER A 400 -20.55 16.08 12.98
CA SER A 400 -20.69 17.31 13.79
C SER A 400 -21.96 17.30 14.66
N GLY A 401 -22.28 16.15 15.26
CA GLY A 401 -23.48 15.94 16.07
C GLY A 401 -24.79 15.70 15.29
N LYS A 402 -24.77 15.69 13.96
CA LYS A 402 -25.92 15.30 13.12
C LYS A 402 -26.09 13.77 13.11
N VAL A 403 -27.28 13.32 12.73
CA VAL A 403 -27.61 11.89 12.64
C VAL A 403 -26.65 11.19 11.66
N PRO A 404 -25.92 10.16 12.09
CA PRO A 404 -25.04 9.39 11.22
C PRO A 404 -25.80 8.74 10.07
N SER A 405 -25.12 8.54 8.93
CA SER A 405 -25.65 7.69 7.87
C SER A 405 -25.65 6.22 8.33
N ASP A 406 -26.75 5.50 8.05
CA ASP A 406 -26.82 4.05 8.23
C ASP A 406 -25.94 3.28 7.23
N ASN A 407 -25.41 3.95 6.20
CA ASN A 407 -24.52 3.33 5.23
C ASN A 407 -23.08 3.24 5.76
N HIS A 408 -22.72 2.08 6.31
CA HIS A 408 -21.35 1.83 6.78
C HIS A 408 -20.29 1.74 5.68
N PHE A 409 -20.69 1.54 4.41
CA PHE A 409 -19.79 1.29 3.28
C PHE A 409 -19.43 2.56 2.48
N ALA A 410 -19.61 3.74 3.09
CA ALA A 410 -19.13 5.00 2.54
C ALA A 410 -17.63 5.19 2.81
N PHE A 411 -16.79 4.79 1.86
CA PHE A 411 -15.33 4.87 1.99
C PHE A 411 -14.80 6.24 1.55
N THR A 412 -14.60 7.13 2.51
CA THR A 412 -14.03 8.47 2.26
C THR A 412 -12.99 8.81 3.32
N GLN A 413 -12.09 9.74 3.01
CA GLN A 413 -11.12 10.27 3.99
C GLN A 413 -11.80 10.93 5.20
N LYS A 414 -13.05 11.36 5.08
CA LYS A 414 -13.82 11.96 6.19
C LYS A 414 -14.50 10.95 7.09
N THR A 415 -14.78 9.74 6.59
CA THR A 415 -15.58 8.72 7.30
C THR A 415 -14.72 7.67 7.97
N GLY A 416 -13.46 7.52 7.57
CA GLY A 416 -12.55 6.53 8.16
C GLY A 416 -11.27 6.33 7.37
N PHE A 417 -10.61 5.20 7.62
CA PHE A 417 -9.33 4.85 7.00
C PHE A 417 -9.13 3.33 6.87
N TRP A 418 -8.26 2.91 5.94
CA TRP A 418 -7.88 1.51 5.77
C TRP A 418 -6.83 1.07 6.81
N ARG A 419 -7.11 0.03 7.59
CA ARG A 419 -6.21 -0.47 8.66
C ARG A 419 -5.07 -1.32 8.10
N ASN A 420 -4.10 -0.68 7.45
CA ASN A 420 -2.96 -1.35 6.81
C ASN A 420 -2.14 -2.23 7.75
N TYR A 421 -2.11 -1.90 9.04
CA TYR A 421 -1.35 -2.62 10.09
C TYR A 421 -2.26 -3.34 11.11
N GLY A 422 -3.52 -3.62 10.75
CA GLY A 422 -4.41 -4.50 11.53
C GLY A 422 -4.35 -5.94 11.00
N PHE A 423 -4.20 -6.91 11.91
CA PHE A 423 -4.11 -8.33 11.57
C PHE A 423 -5.16 -9.19 12.30
N GLY A 424 -5.92 -8.60 13.23
CA GLY A 424 -6.90 -9.33 14.03
C GLY A 424 -8.01 -10.02 13.23
N ILE A 425 -8.34 -9.49 12.06
CA ILE A 425 -9.39 -10.03 11.18
C ILE A 425 -8.72 -10.89 10.11
N THR A 426 -8.98 -12.19 10.16
CA THR A 426 -8.22 -13.19 9.38
C THR A 426 -9.07 -14.40 9.02
N CYS A 427 -8.92 -14.91 7.79
CA CYS A 427 -9.42 -16.21 7.36
C CYS A 427 -8.27 -17.21 7.23
N ILE A 428 -8.29 -18.25 8.08
CA ILE A 428 -7.22 -19.24 8.22
C ILE A 428 -7.79 -20.64 8.38
N TYR A 429 -7.15 -21.66 7.80
CA TYR A 429 -7.50 -23.05 8.11
C TYR A 429 -6.95 -23.47 9.47
N LYS A 430 -7.68 -24.29 10.23
CA LYS A 430 -7.20 -24.77 11.54
C LYS A 430 -5.84 -25.48 11.45
N GLY A 431 -5.60 -26.26 10.39
CA GLY A 431 -4.30 -26.91 10.16
C GLY A 431 -3.16 -25.90 9.98
N ASP A 432 -3.42 -24.78 9.30
CA ASP A 432 -2.44 -23.70 9.09
C ASP A 432 -2.18 -22.91 10.38
N LEU A 433 -3.23 -22.69 11.19
CA LEU A 433 -3.09 -22.10 12.52
C LEU A 433 -2.20 -22.96 13.42
N LEU A 434 -2.41 -24.29 13.43
CA LEU A 434 -1.59 -25.23 14.19
C LEU A 434 -0.15 -25.25 13.68
N ARG A 435 0.04 -25.26 12.35
CA ARG A 435 1.38 -25.20 11.72
C ARG A 435 2.13 -23.92 12.10
N ALA A 436 1.42 -22.79 12.24
CA ALA A 436 1.99 -21.53 12.73
C ALA A 436 2.30 -21.54 14.23
N GLY A 437 1.81 -22.52 15.00
CA GLY A 437 2.02 -22.61 16.44
C GLY A 437 0.91 -21.99 17.30
N GLY A 438 -0.24 -21.65 16.70
CA GLY A 438 -1.40 -21.12 17.43
C GLY A 438 -1.18 -19.75 18.08
N PHE A 439 -2.14 -19.34 18.91
CA PHE A 439 -2.05 -18.09 19.65
C PHE A 439 -1.17 -18.23 20.89
N ASP A 440 -0.39 -17.18 21.18
CA ASP A 440 0.25 -17.06 22.48
C ASP A 440 -0.77 -16.62 23.54
N VAL A 441 -1.25 -17.58 24.34
CA VAL A 441 -2.25 -17.35 25.39
C VAL A 441 -1.70 -16.62 26.62
N SER A 442 -0.38 -16.36 26.68
CA SER A 442 0.19 -15.48 27.70
C SER A 442 -0.21 -14.02 27.47
N ILE A 443 -0.57 -13.63 26.24
CA ILE A 443 -1.09 -12.31 25.90
C ILE A 443 -2.50 -12.16 26.49
N GLN A 444 -2.60 -11.33 27.53
CA GLN A 444 -3.87 -11.00 28.19
C GLN A 444 -4.56 -9.80 27.52
N GLY A 445 -5.89 -9.72 27.62
CA GLY A 445 -6.66 -8.58 27.11
C GLY A 445 -6.75 -8.54 25.58
N TRP A 446 -6.51 -7.35 25.01
CA TRP A 446 -6.61 -7.07 23.58
C TRP A 446 -5.32 -6.41 23.07
N GLY A 447 -4.82 -6.88 21.93
CA GLY A 447 -3.68 -6.31 21.22
C GLY A 447 -2.42 -7.18 21.33
N LEU A 448 -1.56 -7.07 20.31
CA LEU A 448 -0.35 -7.87 20.05
C LEU A 448 -0.60 -9.32 19.59
N GLU A 449 -1.70 -9.97 19.96
CA GLU A 449 -1.95 -11.36 19.60
C GLU A 449 -2.09 -11.57 18.09
N ASP A 450 -2.62 -10.55 17.40
CA ASP A 450 -2.78 -10.56 15.96
C ASP A 450 -1.46 -10.35 15.21
N VAL A 451 -0.61 -9.47 15.72
CA VAL A 451 0.76 -9.26 15.22
C VAL A 451 1.62 -10.50 15.45
N ASP A 452 1.50 -11.13 16.62
CA ASP A 452 2.19 -12.39 16.93
C ASP A 452 1.78 -13.50 15.95
N LEU A 453 0.47 -13.74 15.78
CA LEU A 453 -0.03 -14.74 14.84
C LEU A 453 0.43 -14.45 13.40
N PHE A 454 0.36 -13.19 12.95
CA PHE A 454 0.79 -12.82 11.61
C PHE A 454 2.27 -13.15 11.37
N ASN A 455 3.14 -12.83 12.34
CA ASN A 455 4.57 -13.15 12.25
C ASN A 455 4.81 -14.67 12.25
N LYS A 456 4.10 -15.41 13.09
CA LYS A 456 4.16 -16.89 13.15
C LYS A 456 3.76 -17.54 11.83
N VAL A 457 2.71 -17.05 11.17
CA VAL A 457 2.28 -17.54 9.84
C VAL A 457 3.39 -17.35 8.80
N ILE A 458 4.06 -16.20 8.80
CA ILE A 458 5.20 -15.94 7.89
C ILE A 458 6.35 -16.90 8.19
N GLN A 459 6.70 -17.07 9.48
CA GLN A 459 7.78 -17.97 9.92
C GLN A 459 7.51 -19.43 9.57
N ALA A 460 6.25 -19.86 9.57
CA ALA A 460 5.82 -21.19 9.15
C ALA A 460 5.91 -21.43 7.63
N GLY A 461 6.30 -20.42 6.85
CA GLY A 461 6.40 -20.48 5.39
C GLY A 461 5.06 -20.46 4.67
N LEU A 462 3.99 -20.00 5.34
CA LEU A 462 2.68 -19.80 4.72
C LEU A 462 2.64 -18.41 4.07
N LYS A 463 2.04 -18.34 2.88
CA LYS A 463 1.86 -17.08 2.16
C LYS A 463 0.78 -16.24 2.86
N THR A 464 1.08 -14.99 3.14
CA THR A 464 0.07 -14.04 3.61
C THR A 464 -0.50 -13.28 2.42
N PHE A 465 -1.81 -13.31 2.24
CA PHE A 465 -2.50 -12.47 1.26
C PHE A 465 -3.21 -11.33 1.99
N ARG A 466 -2.96 -10.09 1.53
CA ARG A 466 -3.55 -8.87 2.09
C ARG A 466 -4.04 -8.00 0.94
N SER A 467 -5.28 -7.56 1.03
CA SER A 467 -5.90 -6.61 0.09
C SER A 467 -6.92 -5.75 0.82
N GLN A 468 -7.17 -4.55 0.31
CA GLN A 468 -8.29 -3.72 0.79
C GLN A 468 -9.60 -4.48 0.60
N GLU A 469 -10.32 -4.67 1.70
CA GLU A 469 -11.54 -5.48 1.74
C GLU A 469 -12.75 -4.56 1.89
N ILE A 470 -13.36 -4.21 0.75
CA ILE A 470 -14.55 -3.34 0.69
C ILE A 470 -15.81 -3.99 1.28
N GLY A 471 -15.79 -5.30 1.54
CA GLY A 471 -16.91 -6.03 2.10
C GLY A 471 -16.91 -6.11 3.63
N VAL A 472 -15.97 -5.45 4.32
CA VAL A 472 -15.85 -5.46 5.79
C VAL A 472 -15.53 -4.07 6.32
N VAL A 473 -16.31 -3.63 7.30
CA VAL A 473 -16.14 -2.36 8.00
C VAL A 473 -16.08 -2.61 9.50
N HIS A 474 -15.07 -2.04 10.15
CA HIS A 474 -15.02 -1.92 11.60
C HIS A 474 -15.76 -0.65 12.01
N VAL A 475 -16.93 -0.83 12.62
CA VAL A 475 -17.77 0.27 13.09
C VAL A 475 -17.09 0.92 14.29
N HIS A 476 -17.13 2.24 14.35
CA HIS A 476 -16.52 2.97 15.46
C HIS A 476 -17.19 2.58 16.79
N HIS A 477 -16.37 2.35 17.81
CA HIS A 477 -16.79 2.26 19.20
C HIS A 477 -15.77 2.98 20.08
N PRO A 478 -16.18 3.48 21.27
CA PRO A 478 -15.25 4.04 22.23
C PRO A 478 -14.16 3.04 22.63
N VAL A 479 -12.91 3.49 22.62
CA VAL A 479 -11.75 2.68 23.00
C VAL A 479 -11.30 3.07 24.41
N PHE A 480 -11.34 2.08 25.32
CA PHE A 480 -10.85 2.19 26.69
C PHE A 480 -9.53 1.44 26.80
N CYS A 481 -8.47 2.13 27.21
CA CYS A 481 -7.13 1.55 27.36
C CYS A 481 -6.86 1.36 28.85
N ASP A 482 -6.78 0.11 29.28
CA ASP A 482 -6.44 -0.23 30.66
C ASP A 482 -4.95 0.11 30.93
N PRO A 483 -4.65 0.96 31.92
CA PRO A 483 -3.27 1.32 32.28
C PRO A 483 -2.42 0.15 32.74
N ASN A 484 -3.04 -0.97 33.15
CA ASN A 484 -2.35 -2.16 33.64
C ASN A 484 -1.91 -3.12 32.53
N LEU A 485 -2.22 -2.82 31.25
CA LEU A 485 -1.73 -3.59 30.11
C LEU A 485 -0.20 -3.52 30.01
N ASP A 486 0.40 -4.51 29.32
CA ASP A 486 1.81 -4.43 28.95
C ASP A 486 2.10 -3.08 28.24
N PRO A 487 3.24 -2.41 28.51
CA PRO A 487 3.52 -1.09 27.94
C PRO A 487 3.39 -1.00 26.41
N LYS A 488 3.69 -2.09 25.67
CA LYS A 488 3.49 -2.14 24.22
C LYS A 488 2.01 -2.22 23.86
N GLN A 489 1.23 -3.06 24.54
CA GLN A 489 -0.22 -3.16 24.35
C GLN A 489 -0.90 -1.83 24.67
N TYR A 490 -0.55 -1.20 25.79
CA TYR A 490 -1.09 0.09 26.19
C TYR A 490 -0.82 1.17 25.13
N LYS A 491 0.42 1.26 24.64
CA LYS A 491 0.79 2.19 23.56
C LYS A 491 0.01 1.91 22.26
N MET A 492 -0.18 0.65 21.89
CA MET A 492 -0.98 0.27 20.71
C MET A 492 -2.45 0.64 20.88
N CYS A 493 -3.01 0.46 22.08
CA CYS A 493 -4.37 0.87 22.39
C CYS A 493 -4.52 2.40 22.26
N LEU A 494 -3.62 3.18 22.84
CA LEU A 494 -3.62 4.63 22.72
C LEU A 494 -3.48 5.09 21.27
N GLY A 495 -2.62 4.45 20.48
CA GLY A 495 -2.49 4.73 19.05
C GLY A 495 -3.76 4.42 18.26
N SER A 496 -4.41 3.28 18.55
CA SER A 496 -5.68 2.92 17.92
C SER A 496 -6.78 3.90 18.29
N LYS A 497 -6.88 4.29 19.57
CA LYS A 497 -7.81 5.31 20.05
C LYS A 497 -7.57 6.67 19.37
N ALA A 498 -6.33 7.12 19.29
CA ALA A 498 -5.97 8.37 18.63
C ALA A 498 -6.36 8.36 17.14
N SER A 499 -6.15 7.22 16.48
CA SER A 499 -6.40 7.06 15.04
C SER A 499 -7.89 7.01 14.69
N THR A 500 -8.80 6.75 15.64
CA THR A 500 -10.24 6.64 15.35
C THR A 500 -11.04 7.90 15.66
N TYR A 501 -10.41 9.00 16.11
CA TYR A 501 -11.14 10.23 16.42
C TYR A 501 -11.72 10.92 15.19
N GLY A 502 -10.95 11.08 14.12
CA GLY A 502 -11.35 11.84 12.94
C GLY A 502 -10.22 11.96 11.94
N SER A 503 -10.53 12.48 10.75
CA SER A 503 -9.49 12.84 9.79
C SER A 503 -8.62 13.97 10.33
N THR A 504 -7.38 14.05 9.86
CA THR A 504 -6.47 15.13 10.25
C THR A 504 -7.08 16.50 9.94
N GLN A 505 -7.77 16.63 8.81
CA GLN A 505 -8.49 17.85 8.44
C GLN A 505 -9.58 18.20 9.47
N GLN A 506 -10.48 17.27 9.82
CA GLN A 506 -11.58 17.55 10.76
C GLN A 506 -11.08 17.90 12.16
N LEU A 507 -10.02 17.23 12.61
CA LEU A 507 -9.41 17.53 13.91
C LEU A 507 -8.70 18.89 13.91
N ALA A 508 -8.08 19.26 12.79
CA ALA A 508 -7.49 20.59 12.62
C ALA A 508 -8.57 21.69 12.61
N GLU A 509 -9.66 21.49 11.88
CA GLU A 509 -10.81 22.41 11.84
C GLU A 509 -11.39 22.62 13.26
N LEU A 510 -11.65 21.55 14.00
CA LEU A 510 -12.10 21.63 15.40
C LEU A 510 -11.10 22.33 16.32
N TRP A 511 -9.80 22.15 16.08
CA TRP A 511 -8.76 22.84 16.84
C TRP A 511 -8.74 24.33 16.53
N PHE A 512 -8.85 24.72 15.25
CA PHE A 512 -8.90 26.13 14.84
C PHE A 512 -10.16 26.82 15.34
N GLU A 513 -11.34 26.20 15.24
CA GLU A 513 -12.59 26.75 15.79
C GLU A 513 -12.49 27.07 17.29
N LYS A 514 -11.75 26.25 18.03
CA LYS A 514 -11.58 26.43 19.49
C LYS A 514 -10.48 27.41 19.87
N ASN A 515 -9.40 27.51 19.09
CA ASN A 515 -8.18 28.24 19.47
C ASN A 515 -7.90 29.48 18.61
N ASP A 516 -8.61 29.67 17.49
CA ASP A 516 -8.50 30.84 16.63
C ASP A 516 -9.86 31.56 16.49
N PRO A 517 -10.08 32.68 17.21
CA PRO A 517 -11.34 33.42 17.17
C PRO A 517 -11.65 34.08 15.82
N SER A 518 -10.72 34.06 14.87
CA SER A 518 -10.94 34.55 13.50
C SER A 518 -11.52 33.49 12.55
N PHE A 519 -11.35 32.20 12.86
CA PHE A 519 -11.67 31.09 11.96
C PHE A 519 -13.19 30.96 11.67
N GLY A 520 -14.04 31.24 12.66
CA GLY A 520 -15.51 31.14 12.55
C GLY A 520 -16.22 32.33 11.88
N LYS A 521 -15.51 33.41 11.52
CA LYS A 521 -16.15 34.62 10.95
C LYS A 521 -16.37 34.56 9.43
N SER A 522 -15.79 33.58 8.73
CA SER A 522 -15.91 33.49 7.26
C SER A 522 -16.95 32.48 6.75
N SER A 523 -17.39 31.53 7.57
CA SER A 523 -18.22 30.40 7.11
C SER A 523 -19.74 30.63 7.16
N ASN A 524 -20.21 31.74 7.74
CA ASN A 524 -21.65 32.06 7.84
C ASN A 524 -22.17 33.04 6.76
N THR A 525 -21.38 33.37 5.74
CA THR A 525 -21.84 34.18 4.61
C THR A 525 -21.85 33.35 3.33
N ASN A 526 -22.96 32.66 3.07
CA ASN A 526 -23.50 32.46 1.71
C ASN A 526 -24.88 31.80 1.79
N GLY A 527 -25.82 32.54 2.38
CA GLY A 527 -27.20 32.52 1.90
C GLY A 527 -27.31 33.49 0.73
N SER A 528 -27.79 33.00 -0.41
CA SER A 528 -28.32 33.79 -1.54
C SER A 528 -27.39 34.83 -2.20
N VAL A 529 -26.76 34.45 -3.32
CA VAL A 529 -26.68 35.37 -4.46
C VAL A 529 -26.93 34.60 -5.76
N ARG A 530 -27.97 35.04 -6.47
CA ARG A 530 -28.42 34.57 -7.78
C ARG A 530 -27.31 34.72 -8.81
N THR A 531 -27.24 33.72 -9.69
CA THR A 531 -26.56 33.71 -10.97
C THR A 531 -26.96 34.89 -11.85
N ALA A 532 -25.96 35.61 -12.37
CA ALA A 532 -25.98 36.27 -13.67
C ALA A 532 -24.63 35.94 -14.35
#